data_AF-A0A0M2H4M0-F1
#
_entry.id   AF-A0A0M2H4M0-F1
#
_cell.length_a   1.000
_cell.length_b   1.000
_cell.length_c   1.000
_cell.angle_alpha   90.00
_cell.angle_beta   90.00
_cell.angle_gamma   90.00
#
_symmetry.space_group_name_H-M   'P 1'
#
loop_
_entity.id
_entity.type
_entity.pdbx_description
1 polymer ?
#
loop_
_entity_poly.entity_id
_entity_poly.type
_entity_poly.pdbx_seq_one_letter_code
_entity_poly.pdbx_strand_id
1 'polypeptide(L)'
;MTTTRGTILVLPGGGYSRLADHEGEPIAHWLRGLGWDARVVRYPVGVRHPMPLDAVRAEVAAERAAGASVVGVIGFSAGGHLAGHAALAPSAPHERPDFAVLSYPVTSFVGAPHVRSRAVLVGDDPSVADVPVQHSYVLAQALAAARVPHELHVFPGDIHGVGLASGTAAAAWTGLCTDWLTRWDAEL
;
A
#
# COMPACT_ATOMS: atom_id res chain seq x y z
N MET A 1 21.19 -20.83 5.04
CA MET A 1 20.43 -19.63 4.63
C MET A 1 19.01 -19.87 5.09
N THR A 2 18.50 -19.06 6.02
CA THR A 2 17.08 -19.08 6.38
C THR A 2 16.30 -18.64 5.16
N THR A 3 15.49 -19.53 4.59
CA THR A 3 14.53 -19.19 3.53
C THR A 3 13.52 -18.22 4.12
N THR A 4 13.52 -17.00 3.61
CA THR A 4 12.60 -15.94 4.02
C THR A 4 11.19 -16.25 3.51
N ARG A 5 10.16 -15.74 4.20
CA ARG A 5 8.74 -15.98 3.87
C ARG A 5 8.30 -15.37 2.54
N GLY A 6 9.16 -14.58 1.90
CA GLY A 6 8.85 -13.76 0.73
C GLY A 6 9.28 -12.30 0.97
N THR A 7 9.04 -11.45 -0.03
CA THR A 7 9.41 -10.03 0.02
C THR A 7 8.17 -9.13 0.11
N ILE A 8 8.19 -8.15 1.01
CA ILE A 8 7.18 -7.08 1.08
C ILE A 8 7.82 -5.73 0.73
N LEU A 9 7.28 -5.10 -0.31
CA LEU A 9 7.66 -3.77 -0.75
C LEU A 9 6.82 -2.71 -0.03
N VAL A 10 7.48 -1.81 0.70
CA VAL A 10 6.83 -0.70 1.43
C VAL A 10 6.78 0.53 0.54
N LEU A 11 5.56 1.06 0.34
CA LEU A 11 5.26 2.25 -0.46
C LEU A 11 4.79 3.37 0.48
N PRO A 12 5.70 4.29 0.89
CA PRO A 12 5.33 5.42 1.74
C PRO A 12 4.30 6.32 1.06
N GLY A 13 3.54 7.08 1.84
CA GLY A 13 2.72 8.17 1.34
C GLY A 13 3.54 9.43 1.02
N GLY A 14 2.91 10.60 1.12
CA GLY A 14 3.51 11.89 0.76
C GLY A 14 2.89 12.57 -0.49
N GLY A 15 1.69 12.12 -0.89
CA GLY A 15 0.87 12.81 -1.88
C GLY A 15 1.49 12.87 -3.27
N TYR A 16 2.33 11.90 -3.65
CA TYR A 16 3.14 11.92 -4.88
C TYR A 16 4.13 13.09 -4.98
N SER A 17 4.32 13.88 -3.92
CA SER A 17 5.24 15.04 -3.91
C SER A 17 6.56 14.76 -3.16
N ARG A 18 6.53 13.77 -2.25
CA ARG A 18 7.65 13.30 -1.45
C ARG A 18 7.32 11.89 -0.96
N LEU A 19 8.28 11.25 -0.30
CA LEU A 19 8.07 10.02 0.45
C LEU A 19 8.09 10.34 1.95
N ALA A 20 7.10 9.85 2.69
CA ALA A 20 7.01 10.08 4.13
C ALA A 20 7.89 9.10 4.91
N ASP A 21 8.95 9.59 5.57
CA ASP A 21 9.93 8.72 6.23
C ASP A 21 9.33 7.83 7.34
N HIS A 22 8.32 8.33 8.06
CA HIS A 22 7.64 7.59 9.13
C HIS A 22 6.75 6.43 8.62
N GLU A 23 6.44 6.40 7.32
CA GLU A 23 5.70 5.32 6.64
C GLU A 23 6.65 4.41 5.83
N GLY A 24 7.97 4.63 5.90
CA GLY A 24 8.99 3.87 5.20
C GLY A 24 9.71 2.88 6.10
N GLU A 25 10.93 3.23 6.53
CA GLU A 25 11.81 2.29 7.23
C GLU A 25 11.23 1.74 8.54
N PRO A 26 10.47 2.50 9.36
CA PRO A 26 9.81 1.93 10.53
C PRO A 26 8.88 0.75 10.18
N ILE A 27 8.18 0.83 9.04
CA ILE A 27 7.29 -0.24 8.56
C ILE A 27 8.12 -1.42 8.06
N ALA A 28 9.16 -1.16 7.26
CA ALA A 28 10.04 -2.23 6.77
C ALA A 28 10.73 -2.98 7.92
N HIS A 29 11.19 -2.25 8.94
CA HIS A 29 11.79 -2.82 10.13
C HIS A 29 10.79 -3.71 10.89
N TRP A 30 9.56 -3.23 11.11
CA TRP A 30 8.50 -4.02 11.73
C TRP A 30 8.23 -5.32 10.97
N LEU A 31 8.09 -5.27 9.65
CA LEU A 31 7.86 -6.45 8.80
C LEU A 31 9.01 -7.45 8.85
N ARG A 32 10.27 -6.98 8.87
CA ARG A 32 11.44 -7.85 9.08
C ARG A 32 11.40 -8.55 10.44
N GLY A 33 10.90 -7.87 11.46
CA GLY A 33 10.63 -8.46 12.78
C GLY A 33 9.62 -9.61 12.76
N LEU A 34 8.76 -9.67 11.72
CA LEU A 34 7.80 -10.76 11.48
C LEU A 34 8.35 -11.89 10.59
N GLY A 35 9.62 -11.82 10.17
CA GLY A 35 10.27 -12.85 9.35
C GLY A 35 10.12 -12.69 7.83
N TRP A 36 9.63 -11.53 7.36
CA TRP A 36 9.59 -11.18 5.94
C TRP A 36 10.89 -10.49 5.51
N ASP A 37 11.31 -10.67 4.27
CA ASP A 37 12.16 -9.66 3.64
C ASP A 37 11.31 -8.41 3.39
N ALA A 38 11.82 -7.23 3.73
CA ALA A 38 11.09 -6.00 3.48
C ALA A 38 12.02 -4.83 3.18
N ARG A 39 11.61 -3.96 2.25
CA ARG A 39 12.32 -2.71 1.96
C ARG A 39 11.38 -1.61 1.51
N VAL A 40 11.83 -0.38 1.67
CA VAL A 40 11.15 0.80 1.13
C VAL A 40 11.45 0.96 -0.35
N VAL A 41 10.41 1.10 -1.18
CA VAL A 41 10.56 1.47 -2.59
C VAL A 41 10.59 2.98 -2.70
N ARG A 42 11.69 3.50 -3.26
CA ARG A 42 11.84 4.93 -3.57
C ARG A 42 11.25 5.24 -4.95
N TYR A 43 9.94 5.14 -5.07
CA TYR A 43 9.26 5.38 -6.34
C TYR A 43 9.33 6.88 -6.75
N PRO A 44 9.31 7.19 -8.07
CA PRO A 44 9.33 8.57 -8.55
C PRO A 44 8.17 9.43 -8.02
N VAL A 45 8.49 10.64 -7.54
CA VAL A 45 7.55 11.65 -7.07
C VAL A 45 7.67 12.92 -7.91
N GLY A 46 6.62 13.74 -7.95
CA GLY A 46 6.55 14.93 -8.81
C GLY A 46 6.41 14.61 -10.29
N VAL A 47 6.08 13.37 -10.63
CA VAL A 47 5.90 12.88 -12.00
C VAL A 47 4.47 12.41 -12.23
N ARG A 48 4.06 12.35 -13.50
CA ARG A 48 2.71 11.93 -13.89
C ARG A 48 2.57 10.42 -13.93
N HIS A 49 1.34 9.95 -13.76
CA HIS A 49 0.95 8.58 -14.07
C HIS A 49 1.19 8.28 -15.58
N PRO A 50 1.65 7.05 -15.97
CA PRO A 50 1.83 5.85 -15.14
C PRO A 50 3.23 5.68 -14.52
N MET A 51 4.15 6.64 -14.63
CA MET A 51 5.56 6.44 -14.25
C MET A 51 5.79 5.88 -12.83
N PRO A 52 5.12 6.33 -11.75
CA PRO A 52 5.27 5.71 -10.44
C PRO A 52 4.77 4.27 -10.37
N LEU A 53 3.72 3.94 -11.13
CA LEU A 53 3.15 2.59 -11.18
C LEU A 53 4.11 1.63 -11.88
N ASP A 54 4.67 2.06 -13.00
CA ASP A 54 5.65 1.25 -13.74
C ASP A 54 6.90 0.99 -12.91
N ALA A 55 7.35 1.97 -12.11
CA ALA A 55 8.46 1.79 -11.18
C ALA A 55 8.15 0.71 -10.12
N VAL A 56 6.96 0.73 -9.50
CA VAL A 56 6.58 -0.29 -8.52
C VAL A 56 6.43 -1.68 -9.15
N ARG A 57 5.88 -1.77 -10.37
CA ARG A 57 5.77 -3.02 -11.13
C ARG A 57 7.14 -3.61 -11.47
N ALA A 58 8.09 -2.75 -11.84
CA ALA A 58 9.47 -3.16 -12.10
C ALA A 58 10.14 -3.73 -10.84
N GLU A 59 9.89 -3.16 -9.66
CA GLU A 59 10.39 -3.69 -8.39
C GLU A 59 9.79 -5.07 -8.06
N VAL A 60 8.48 -5.26 -8.29
CA VAL A 60 7.83 -6.58 -8.13
C VAL A 60 8.45 -7.61 -9.07
N ALA A 61 8.62 -7.26 -10.35
CA ALA A 61 9.25 -8.12 -11.34
C ALA A 61 10.70 -8.47 -10.96
N ALA A 62 11.46 -7.51 -10.43
CA ALA A 62 12.83 -7.72 -9.99
C ALA A 62 12.91 -8.71 -8.82
N GLU A 63 12.00 -8.64 -7.83
CA GLU A 63 11.95 -9.61 -6.73
C GLU A 63 11.69 -11.03 -7.23
N ARG A 64 10.73 -11.19 -8.14
CA ARG A 64 10.44 -12.51 -8.73
C ARG A 64 11.62 -13.03 -9.55
N ALA A 65 12.28 -12.16 -10.33
CA ALA A 65 13.48 -12.53 -11.09
C ALA A 65 14.65 -12.93 -10.16
N ALA A 66 14.72 -12.36 -8.96
CA ALA A 66 15.66 -12.74 -7.92
C ALA A 66 15.27 -14.03 -7.17
N GLY A 67 14.12 -14.63 -7.50
CA GLY A 67 13.67 -15.92 -6.96
C GLY A 67 12.62 -15.81 -5.85
N ALA A 68 12.07 -14.63 -5.56
CA ALA A 68 10.98 -14.51 -4.60
C ALA A 68 9.73 -15.22 -5.11
N SER A 69 9.27 -16.23 -4.37
CA SER A 69 8.02 -16.95 -4.64
C SER A 69 6.79 -16.09 -4.36
N VAL A 70 6.85 -15.30 -3.29
CA VAL A 70 5.80 -14.37 -2.85
C VAL A 70 6.36 -12.95 -2.77
N VAL A 71 5.67 -12.03 -3.42
CA VAL A 71 5.96 -10.59 -3.43
C VAL A 71 4.71 -9.80 -3.07
N GLY A 72 4.68 -9.23 -1.87
CA GLY A 72 3.60 -8.36 -1.39
C GLY A 72 3.94 -6.88 -1.51
N VAL A 73 2.91 -6.03 -1.49
CA VAL A 73 3.06 -4.58 -1.33
C VAL A 73 2.28 -4.09 -0.12
N ILE A 74 2.84 -3.13 0.61
CA ILE A 74 2.11 -2.35 1.62
C ILE A 74 2.22 -0.88 1.29
N GLY A 75 1.09 -0.19 1.22
CA GLY A 75 1.05 1.22 0.83
C GLY A 75 0.25 2.09 1.79
N PHE A 76 0.74 3.31 2.02
CA PHE A 76 0.12 4.29 2.90
C PHE A 76 -0.33 5.51 2.10
N SER A 77 -1.56 5.99 2.31
CA SER A 77 -2.05 7.24 1.66
C SER A 77 -1.88 7.21 0.13
N ALA A 78 -1.01 8.06 -0.43
CA ALA A 78 -0.64 8.05 -1.85
C ALA A 78 0.10 6.78 -2.29
N GLY A 79 0.94 6.20 -1.44
CA GLY A 79 1.53 4.89 -1.64
C GLY A 79 0.48 3.77 -1.57
N GLY A 80 -0.58 3.96 -0.80
CA GLY A 80 -1.75 3.06 -0.75
C GLY A 80 -2.52 3.05 -2.07
N HIS A 81 -2.71 4.23 -2.69
CA HIS A 81 -3.21 4.31 -4.06
C HIS A 81 -2.32 3.51 -5.03
N LEU A 82 -1.00 3.70 -4.94
CA LEU A 82 -0.05 3.05 -5.83
C LEU A 82 -0.03 1.52 -5.66
N ALA A 83 -0.07 1.05 -4.42
CA ALA A 83 -0.19 -0.38 -4.08
C ALA A 83 -1.47 -0.99 -4.65
N GLY A 84 -2.61 -0.30 -4.47
CA GLY A 84 -3.89 -0.75 -5.04
C GLY A 84 -3.86 -0.83 -6.55
N HIS A 85 -3.29 0.17 -7.22
CA HIS A 85 -3.10 0.15 -8.67
C HIS A 85 -2.17 -0.98 -9.13
N ALA A 86 -1.06 -1.23 -8.43
CA ALA A 86 -0.14 -2.31 -8.75
C ALA A 86 -0.81 -3.69 -8.66
N ALA A 87 -1.69 -3.88 -7.66
CA ALA A 87 -2.39 -5.14 -7.44
C ALA A 87 -3.58 -5.37 -8.39
N LEU A 88 -4.32 -4.31 -8.74
CA LEU A 88 -5.64 -4.44 -9.38
C LEU A 88 -5.67 -4.02 -10.85
N ALA A 89 -4.78 -3.13 -11.30
CA ALA A 89 -4.75 -2.72 -12.70
C ALA A 89 -4.12 -3.81 -13.58
N PRO A 90 -4.59 -4.01 -14.83
CA PRO A 90 -4.02 -5.02 -15.73
C PRO A 90 -2.49 -4.89 -15.87
N SER A 91 -1.78 -6.00 -15.72
CA SER A 91 -0.32 -6.13 -15.81
C SER A 91 0.07 -7.56 -16.19
N ALA A 92 1.35 -7.76 -16.52
CA ALA A 92 1.87 -9.11 -16.68
C ALA A 92 1.88 -9.83 -15.31
N PRO A 93 1.66 -11.16 -15.26
CA PRO A 93 1.62 -11.89 -13.98
C PRO A 93 2.86 -11.68 -13.10
N HIS A 94 4.04 -11.55 -13.70
CA HIS A 94 5.30 -11.34 -12.97
C HIS A 94 5.48 -9.92 -12.42
N GLU A 95 4.68 -8.95 -12.87
CA GLU A 95 4.68 -7.56 -12.38
C GLU A 95 3.63 -7.32 -11.29
N ARG A 96 2.73 -8.29 -11.08
CA ARG A 96 1.63 -8.18 -10.13
C ARG A 96 2.06 -8.72 -8.76
N PRO A 97 1.86 -7.96 -7.67
CA PRO A 97 2.08 -8.48 -6.33
C PRO A 97 1.06 -9.56 -6.01
N ASP A 98 1.44 -10.53 -5.18
CA ASP A 98 0.54 -11.60 -4.72
C ASP A 98 -0.54 -11.03 -3.78
N PHE A 99 -0.19 -9.99 -3.03
CA PHE A 99 -1.11 -9.28 -2.18
C PHE A 99 -0.80 -7.81 -1.96
N ALA A 100 -1.79 -7.06 -1.48
CA ALA A 100 -1.65 -5.66 -1.13
C ALA A 100 -2.29 -5.33 0.23
N VAL A 101 -1.54 -4.66 1.09
CA VAL A 101 -2.03 -4.05 2.34
C VAL A 101 -2.16 -2.55 2.12
N LEU A 102 -3.36 -2.01 2.26
CA LEU A 102 -3.69 -0.63 1.93
C LEU A 102 -4.07 0.14 3.20
N SER A 103 -3.18 1.00 3.68
CA SER A 103 -3.40 1.80 4.88
C SER A 103 -3.85 3.21 4.53
N TYR A 104 -5.06 3.57 4.99
CA TYR A 104 -5.76 4.83 4.65
C TYR A 104 -5.55 5.25 3.17
N PRO A 105 -5.84 4.35 2.21
CA PRO A 105 -5.48 4.56 0.82
C PRO A 105 -6.33 5.63 0.16
N VAL A 106 -5.75 6.34 -0.81
CA VAL A 106 -6.54 7.08 -1.79
C VAL A 106 -7.03 6.08 -2.84
N THR A 107 -8.33 5.82 -2.97
CA THR A 107 -8.88 4.81 -3.90
C THR A 107 -9.84 5.37 -4.95
N SER A 108 -10.34 6.59 -4.79
CA SER A 108 -11.23 7.24 -5.76
C SER A 108 -10.82 8.69 -6.05
N PHE A 109 -11.01 9.12 -7.30
CA PHE A 109 -10.96 10.52 -7.73
C PHE A 109 -12.31 11.06 -8.20
N VAL A 110 -13.40 10.30 -8.00
CA VAL A 110 -14.78 10.66 -8.36
C VAL A 110 -15.64 10.67 -7.10
N GLY A 111 -16.46 11.72 -6.93
CA GLY A 111 -17.38 11.89 -5.81
C GLY A 111 -16.79 12.61 -4.58
N ALA A 112 -15.52 12.34 -4.24
CA ALA A 112 -14.75 13.07 -3.22
C ALA A 112 -13.23 12.88 -3.44
N PRO A 113 -12.60 13.57 -4.40
CA PRO A 113 -11.19 13.34 -4.70
C PRO A 113 -10.27 13.75 -3.54
N HIS A 114 -9.24 12.96 -3.25
CA HIS A 114 -8.09 13.45 -2.47
C HIS A 114 -7.36 14.49 -3.32
N VAL A 115 -7.72 15.76 -3.07
CA VAL A 115 -7.42 16.91 -3.93
C VAL A 115 -5.93 17.01 -4.22
N ARG A 116 -5.06 16.75 -3.24
CA ARG A 116 -3.59 16.81 -3.42
C ARG A 116 -3.01 15.68 -4.28
N SER A 117 -3.49 14.44 -4.13
CA SER A 117 -3.03 13.35 -5.00
C SER A 117 -3.57 13.52 -6.42
N ARG A 118 -4.79 14.02 -6.55
CA ARG A 118 -5.39 14.36 -7.84
C ARG A 118 -4.64 15.53 -8.50
N ALA A 119 -4.27 16.56 -7.76
CA ALA A 119 -3.50 17.70 -8.24
C ALA A 119 -2.17 17.27 -8.87
N VAL A 120 -1.40 16.45 -8.15
CA VAL A 120 -0.08 16.00 -8.61
C VAL A 120 -0.19 15.00 -9.76
N LEU A 121 -1.17 14.08 -9.73
CA LEU A 121 -1.32 13.06 -10.76
C LEU A 121 -2.08 13.55 -12.01
N VAL A 122 -2.99 14.52 -11.87
CA VAL A 122 -3.98 14.91 -12.90
C VAL A 122 -3.90 16.40 -13.27
N GLY A 123 -3.50 17.30 -12.35
CA GLY A 123 -3.15 18.70 -12.68
C GLY A 123 -4.08 19.83 -12.22
N ASP A 124 -4.98 19.62 -11.25
CA ASP A 124 -5.89 20.67 -10.71
C ASP A 124 -5.45 21.23 -9.32
N ASP A 125 -5.77 22.49 -9.03
CA ASP A 125 -5.38 23.36 -7.87
C ASP A 125 -5.74 22.82 -6.46
N PRO A 126 -4.88 22.89 -5.39
CA PRO A 126 -5.10 22.18 -4.14
C PRO A 126 -5.63 23.06 -2.97
N SER A 127 -6.83 22.75 -2.47
CA SER A 127 -7.22 23.03 -1.08
C SER A 127 -7.32 21.72 -0.27
N VAL A 128 -6.98 21.80 1.01
CA VAL A 128 -6.81 20.68 1.96
C VAL A 128 -8.08 19.83 2.09
N ALA A 129 -7.94 18.51 2.01
CA ALA A 129 -8.92 17.57 2.55
C ALA A 129 -8.22 16.27 2.99
N ASP A 130 -8.52 15.84 4.21
CA ASP A 130 -8.28 14.50 4.73
C ASP A 130 -8.79 13.44 3.74
N VAL A 131 -8.16 12.26 3.72
CA VAL A 131 -8.65 11.12 2.92
C VAL A 131 -9.90 10.57 3.62
N PRO A 132 -11.12 10.76 3.07
CA PRO A 132 -12.32 10.28 3.75
C PRO A 132 -12.33 8.75 3.77
N VAL A 133 -12.83 8.17 4.87
CA VAL A 133 -12.94 6.71 5.04
C VAL A 133 -13.73 6.02 3.91
N GLN A 134 -14.59 6.78 3.22
CA GLN A 134 -15.34 6.35 2.04
C GLN A 134 -14.44 5.76 0.94
N HIS A 135 -13.19 6.19 0.84
CA HIS A 135 -12.21 5.59 -0.08
C HIS A 135 -12.05 4.09 0.19
N SER A 136 -11.85 3.71 1.45
CA SER A 136 -11.72 2.31 1.85
C SER A 136 -13.03 1.54 1.68
N TYR A 137 -14.17 2.15 1.99
CA TYR A 137 -15.48 1.49 1.85
C TYR A 137 -15.83 1.18 0.39
N VAL A 138 -15.65 2.14 -0.52
CA VAL A 138 -15.96 1.94 -1.95
C VAL A 138 -15.07 0.85 -2.54
N LEU A 139 -13.77 0.83 -2.18
CA LEU A 139 -12.88 -0.22 -2.63
C LEU A 139 -13.30 -1.59 -2.08
N ALA A 140 -13.59 -1.71 -0.79
CA ALA A 140 -14.02 -2.96 -0.18
C ALA A 140 -15.33 -3.49 -0.82
N GLN A 141 -16.29 -2.60 -1.09
CA GLN A 141 -17.52 -2.95 -1.80
C GLN A 141 -17.25 -3.48 -3.22
N ALA A 142 -16.34 -2.84 -3.96
CA ALA A 142 -15.95 -3.29 -5.29
C ALA A 142 -15.24 -4.66 -5.26
N LEU A 143 -14.32 -4.86 -4.30
CA LEU A 143 -13.64 -6.14 -4.09
C LEU A 143 -14.64 -7.26 -3.74
N ALA A 144 -15.60 -6.97 -2.86
CA ALA A 144 -16.67 -7.90 -2.50
C ALA A 144 -17.53 -8.26 -3.71
N ALA A 145 -17.95 -7.28 -4.51
CA ALA A 145 -18.75 -7.51 -5.71
C ALA A 145 -18.00 -8.36 -6.74
N ALA A 146 -16.68 -8.19 -6.85
CA ALA A 146 -15.80 -8.98 -7.71
C ALA A 146 -15.38 -10.33 -7.09
N ARG A 147 -15.82 -10.64 -5.86
CA ARG A 147 -15.42 -11.83 -5.08
C ARG A 147 -13.91 -11.95 -4.85
N VAL A 148 -13.21 -10.83 -4.74
CA VAL A 148 -11.80 -10.80 -4.33
C VAL A 148 -11.73 -10.97 -2.82
N PRO A 149 -10.98 -11.95 -2.28
CA PRO A 149 -10.78 -12.09 -0.85
C PRO A 149 -10.12 -10.83 -0.26
N HIS A 150 -10.72 -10.26 0.79
CA HIS A 150 -10.22 -9.04 1.41
C HIS A 150 -10.68 -8.94 2.88
N GLU A 151 -9.98 -8.09 3.64
CA GLU A 151 -10.39 -7.66 4.97
C GLU A 151 -10.41 -6.13 5.03
N LEU A 152 -11.35 -5.56 5.80
CA LEU A 152 -11.42 -4.13 6.05
C LEU A 152 -11.54 -3.88 7.56
N HIS A 153 -10.61 -3.10 8.10
CA HIS A 153 -10.59 -2.68 9.50
C HIS A 153 -10.70 -1.15 9.56
N VAL A 154 -11.69 -0.63 10.27
CA VAL A 154 -11.91 0.81 10.47
C VAL A 154 -11.90 1.10 11.96
N PHE A 155 -11.02 2.02 12.38
CA PHE A 155 -10.83 2.38 13.78
C PHE A 155 -11.45 3.76 14.06
N PRO A 156 -12.04 3.97 15.24
CA PRO A 156 -12.51 5.29 15.65
C PRO A 156 -11.33 6.22 15.98
N GLY A 157 -11.44 7.49 15.62
CA GLY A 157 -10.42 8.52 15.88
C GLY A 157 -9.74 8.98 14.60
N ASP A 158 -9.99 10.24 14.24
CA ASP A 158 -9.50 10.84 12.99
C ASP A 158 -8.05 11.31 13.14
N ILE A 159 -7.10 10.52 12.64
CA ILE A 159 -5.74 11.01 12.39
C ILE A 159 -5.21 10.32 11.13
N HIS A 160 -4.93 11.09 10.08
CA HIS A 160 -4.28 10.59 8.86
C HIS A 160 -2.77 10.48 9.03
N GLY A 161 -2.11 9.59 8.28
CA GLY A 161 -0.64 9.50 8.27
C GLY A 161 -0.04 8.98 9.58
N VAL A 162 -0.70 8.01 10.21
CA VAL A 162 -0.31 7.50 11.54
C VAL A 162 0.84 6.50 11.51
N GLY A 163 1.29 6.03 10.35
CA GLY A 163 2.28 4.96 10.24
C GLY A 163 1.91 3.73 11.09
N LEU A 164 2.78 3.34 12.02
CA LEU A 164 2.52 2.27 13.00
C LEU A 164 1.44 2.60 14.04
N ALA A 165 1.00 3.86 14.11
CA ALA A 165 -0.06 4.35 14.98
C ALA A 165 0.19 4.12 16.48
N SER A 166 1.46 4.02 16.89
CA SER A 166 1.88 3.78 18.28
C SER A 166 1.24 4.78 19.25
N GLY A 167 0.61 4.26 20.29
CA GLY A 167 -0.09 5.08 21.30
C GLY A 167 -1.52 5.47 20.95
N THR A 168 -2.09 4.94 19.86
CA THR A 168 -3.50 5.18 19.45
C THR A 168 -4.29 3.86 19.39
N ALA A 169 -5.62 3.95 19.34
CA ALA A 169 -6.48 2.78 19.13
C ALA A 169 -6.19 2.07 17.79
N ALA A 170 -5.74 2.81 16.78
CA ALA A 170 -5.39 2.26 15.48
C ALA A 170 -4.15 1.35 15.53
N ALA A 171 -3.30 1.40 16.58
CA ALA A 171 -2.13 0.51 16.72
C ALA A 171 -2.47 -0.99 16.56
N ALA A 172 -3.71 -1.37 16.87
CA ALA A 172 -4.24 -2.73 16.67
C ALA A 172 -4.12 -3.24 15.22
N TRP A 173 -4.03 -2.34 14.21
CA TRP A 173 -3.90 -2.73 12.81
C TRP A 173 -2.66 -3.59 12.55
N THR A 174 -1.56 -3.35 13.27
CA THR A 174 -0.32 -4.12 13.12
C THR A 174 -0.48 -5.57 13.57
N GLY A 175 -1.21 -5.81 14.65
CA GLY A 175 -1.56 -7.16 15.10
C GLY A 175 -2.46 -7.88 14.09
N LEU A 176 -3.54 -7.22 13.65
CA LEU A 176 -4.47 -7.78 12.66
C LEU A 176 -3.78 -8.09 11.32
N CYS A 177 -2.89 -7.21 10.87
CA CYS A 177 -2.08 -7.42 9.68
C CYS A 177 -1.09 -8.59 9.85
N THR A 178 -0.47 -8.71 11.03
CA THR A 178 0.42 -9.84 11.35
C THR A 178 -0.35 -11.15 11.25
N ASP A 179 -1.51 -11.26 11.89
CA ASP A 179 -2.35 -12.45 11.85
C ASP A 179 -2.79 -12.79 10.42
N TRP A 180 -3.15 -11.77 9.64
CA TRP A 180 -3.52 -11.96 8.24
C TRP A 180 -2.34 -12.44 7.38
N LEU A 181 -1.13 -11.89 7.59
CA LEU A 181 0.08 -12.29 6.87
C LEU A 181 0.47 -13.74 7.14
N THR A 182 0.12 -14.32 8.30
CA THR A 182 0.37 -15.76 8.56
C THR A 182 -0.32 -16.70 7.58
N ARG A 183 -1.38 -16.23 6.89
CA ARG A 183 -2.08 -17.04 5.88
C ARG A 183 -1.22 -17.24 4.63
N TRP A 184 -0.31 -16.31 4.36
CA TRP A 184 0.65 -16.41 3.27
C TRP A 184 1.87 -17.28 3.63
N ASP A 185 2.05 -17.62 4.91
CA ASP A 185 3.01 -18.66 5.32
C ASP A 185 2.48 -20.07 5.02
N ALA A 186 1.16 -20.27 5.02
CA ALA A 186 0.54 -21.59 4.88
C ALA A 186 0.43 -22.09 3.41
N GLU A 187 0.73 -21.23 2.44
CA GLU A 187 0.72 -21.53 1.00
C GLU A 187 2.14 -21.70 0.41
N LEU A 188 3.17 -21.57 1.25
CA LEU A 188 4.60 -21.74 0.93
C LEU A 188 5.18 -23.03 1.52
#